data_AF-A0ABD0MKX8-F1
#
_entry.id   AF-A0ABD0MKX8-F1
#
_cell.length_a   1.000
_cell.length_b   1.000
_cell.length_c   1.000
_cell.angle_alpha   90.00
_cell.angle_beta   90.00
_cell.angle_gamma   90.00
#
_symmetry.space_group_name_H-M   'P 1'
#
loop_
_entity.id
_entity.type
_entity.pdbx_description
1 polymer ?
#
loop_
_entity_poly.entity_id
_entity_poly.type
_entity_poly.pdbx_seq_one_letter_code
_entity_poly.pdbx_strand_id
1 'polypeptide(L)'
;AFVISFTSDFIPRLVYQYMYSPDGSMHGFVNHTLSYFNVSHFQNGTAPLEPFHLGFHVDICRYKDYREPPWSATPYEISKEFWAVLAARLAFVIVFQNVVMLMSDVVDWIIPDIPKDISLQIHKEKILMMDLFMKEEQVKTRTEDSCKETSPSSLTRSRSVSHTACKNY
;
A
#
# COMPACT_ATOMS: atom_id res chain seq x y z
N ALA A 1 -8.27 -1.68 6.54
CA ALA A 1 -9.07 -2.67 5.78
C ALA A 1 -9.74 -3.71 6.69
N PHE A 2 -8.98 -4.54 7.41
CA PHE A 2 -9.52 -5.68 8.19
C PHE A 2 -10.52 -5.32 9.29
N VAL A 3 -10.30 -4.22 10.03
CA VAL A 3 -11.27 -3.76 11.04
C VAL A 3 -12.62 -3.46 10.39
N ILE A 4 -12.61 -2.70 9.28
CA ILE A 4 -13.84 -2.33 8.56
C ILE A 4 -14.53 -3.56 7.95
N SER A 5 -13.80 -4.57 7.49
CA SER A 5 -14.43 -5.75 6.88
C SER A 5 -14.93 -6.79 7.89
N PHE A 6 -14.19 -7.03 8.98
CA PHE A 6 -14.48 -8.12 9.90
C PHE A 6 -15.24 -7.70 11.15
N THR A 7 -15.00 -6.50 11.69
CA THR A 7 -15.68 -6.06 12.93
C THR A 7 -16.89 -5.17 12.65
N SER A 8 -16.93 -4.49 11.50
CA SER A 8 -18.10 -3.68 11.11
C SER A 8 -19.16 -4.50 10.41
N ASP A 9 -20.43 -4.13 10.62
CA ASP A 9 -21.56 -4.65 9.85
C ASP A 9 -21.69 -4.00 8.46
N PHE A 10 -20.72 -3.23 8.01
CA PHE A 10 -20.76 -2.53 6.71
C PHE A 10 -20.95 -3.50 5.54
N ILE A 11 -20.09 -4.52 5.44
CA ILE A 11 -20.13 -5.51 4.34
C ILE A 11 -21.43 -6.33 4.32
N PRO A 12 -21.88 -6.98 5.42
CA PRO A 12 -23.12 -7.74 5.39
C PRO A 12 -24.35 -6.87 5.08
N ARG A 13 -24.40 -5.61 5.54
CA ARG A 13 -25.49 -4.69 5.18
C ARG A 13 -25.48 -4.35 3.70
N LEU A 14 -24.30 -4.09 3.13
CA LEU A 14 -24.14 -3.84 1.71
C LEU A 14 -24.58 -5.05 0.87
N VAL A 15 -24.09 -6.25 1.21
CA VAL A 15 -24.46 -7.49 0.53
C VAL A 15 -25.97 -7.73 0.61
N TYR A 16 -26.58 -7.54 1.78
CA TYR A 16 -28.02 -7.66 1.95
C TYR A 16 -28.78 -6.68 1.04
N GLN A 17 -28.40 -5.41 1.06
CA GLN A 17 -29.06 -4.37 0.28
C GLN A 17 -28.98 -4.61 -1.23
N TYR A 18 -27.84 -5.11 -1.72
CA TYR A 18 -27.62 -5.32 -3.15
C TYR A 18 -28.11 -6.68 -3.69
N MET A 19 -28.05 -7.75 -2.88
CA MET A 19 -28.35 -9.10 -3.35
C MET A 19 -29.69 -9.66 -2.86
N TYR A 20 -30.17 -9.19 -1.70
CA TYR A 20 -31.31 -9.81 -1.01
C TYR A 20 -32.49 -8.86 -0.79
N SER A 21 -32.27 -7.55 -0.79
CA SER A 21 -33.34 -6.58 -0.59
C SER A 21 -34.13 -6.36 -1.88
N PRO A 22 -35.45 -6.60 -1.90
CA PRO A 22 -36.28 -6.40 -3.09
C PRO A 22 -36.39 -4.92 -3.50
N ASP A 23 -36.38 -4.03 -2.51
CA ASP A 23 -36.58 -2.59 -2.71
C ASP A 23 -35.27 -1.79 -2.52
N GLY A 24 -34.15 -2.47 -2.30
CA GLY A 24 -32.89 -1.83 -1.91
C GLY A 24 -32.95 -1.14 -0.54
N SER A 25 -33.96 -1.44 0.28
CA SER A 25 -34.10 -0.93 1.64
C SER A 25 -33.41 -1.83 2.66
N MET A 26 -33.15 -1.30 3.86
CA MET A 26 -32.63 -2.09 4.99
C MET A 26 -33.73 -2.85 5.75
N HIS A 27 -34.97 -2.81 5.26
CA HIS A 27 -36.09 -3.48 5.91
C HIS A 27 -35.89 -5.00 5.86
N GLY A 28 -36.00 -5.67 7.01
CA GLY A 28 -35.79 -7.12 7.10
C GLY A 28 -34.33 -7.57 7.30
N PHE A 29 -33.34 -6.67 7.27
CA PHE A 29 -31.92 -7.02 7.47
C PHE A 29 -31.67 -7.82 8.75
N VAL A 30 -32.27 -7.41 9.86
CA VAL A 30 -32.12 -8.11 11.16
C VAL A 30 -32.74 -9.51 11.09
N ASN A 31 -33.91 -9.65 10.46
CA ASN A 31 -34.55 -10.97 10.30
C ASN A 31 -33.77 -11.90 9.38
N HIS A 32 -33.00 -11.35 8.44
CA HIS A 32 -32.13 -12.11 7.54
C HIS A 32 -30.82 -12.53 8.24
N THR A 33 -30.21 -11.64 9.01
CA THR A 33 -28.92 -11.90 9.69
C THR A 33 -29.05 -12.82 10.92
N LEU A 34 -30.27 -13.09 11.37
CA LEU A 34 -30.55 -13.91 12.56
C LEU A 34 -30.95 -15.34 12.17
N SER A 35 -30.18 -16.33 12.61
CA SER A 35 -30.50 -17.75 12.50
C SER A 35 -31.48 -18.21 13.58
N TYR A 36 -32.25 -19.25 13.27
CA TYR A 36 -33.20 -19.87 14.21
C TYR A 36 -32.55 -21.04 14.95
N PHE A 37 -32.79 -21.11 16.27
CA PHE A 37 -32.36 -22.23 17.11
C PHE A 37 -33.54 -22.78 17.92
N ASN A 38 -33.75 -24.10 17.84
CA ASN A 38 -34.77 -24.76 18.66
C ASN A 38 -34.19 -25.03 20.05
N VAL A 39 -34.85 -24.50 21.09
CA VAL A 39 -34.42 -24.63 22.49
C VAL A 39 -34.38 -26.09 22.94
N SER A 40 -35.20 -26.97 22.36
CA SER A 40 -35.14 -28.41 22.66
C SER A 40 -33.84 -29.09 22.22
N HIS A 41 -33.02 -28.45 21.39
CA HIS A 41 -31.76 -29.01 20.88
C HIS A 41 -30.53 -28.61 21.71
N PHE A 42 -30.71 -28.00 22.88
CA PHE A 42 -29.60 -27.77 23.81
C PHE A 42 -28.99 -29.10 24.26
N GLN A 43 -27.65 -29.14 24.37
CA GLN A 43 -26.98 -30.28 24.97
C GLN A 43 -27.31 -30.36 26.46
N ASN A 44 -27.38 -31.58 27.01
CA ASN A 44 -27.69 -31.81 28.42
C ASN A 44 -26.77 -30.96 29.32
N GLY A 45 -27.37 -30.11 30.16
CA GLY A 45 -26.64 -29.24 31.10
C GLY A 45 -26.15 -27.89 30.55
N THR A 46 -26.38 -27.58 29.26
CA THR A 46 -26.06 -26.26 28.67
C THR A 46 -27.28 -25.34 28.51
N ALA A 47 -28.48 -25.84 28.83
CA ALA A 47 -29.69 -25.05 28.81
C ALA A 47 -29.65 -23.91 29.86
N PRO A 48 -30.37 -22.80 29.65
CA PRO A 48 -30.47 -21.73 30.63
C PRO A 48 -30.99 -22.24 31.98
N LEU A 49 -30.39 -21.79 33.08
CA LEU A 49 -30.84 -22.13 34.44
C LEU A 49 -32.29 -21.66 34.70
N GLU A 50 -32.70 -20.57 34.04
CA GLU A 50 -34.02 -19.97 34.17
C GLU A 50 -34.69 -19.81 32.79
N PRO A 51 -35.30 -20.88 32.24
CA PRO A 51 -35.91 -20.87 30.91
C PRO A 51 -37.15 -19.96 30.80
N PHE A 52 -37.71 -19.54 31.94
CA PHE A 52 -38.89 -18.68 32.03
C PHE A 52 -38.57 -17.23 32.45
N HIS A 53 -37.32 -16.78 32.34
CA HIS A 53 -36.91 -15.44 32.76
C HIS A 53 -37.75 -14.30 32.12
N LEU A 54 -38.31 -14.54 30.91
CA LEU A 54 -39.18 -13.59 30.22
C LEU A 54 -40.67 -13.66 30.63
N GLY A 55 -41.04 -14.57 31.55
CA GLY A 55 -42.42 -14.80 31.98
C GLY A 55 -43.25 -15.70 31.07
N PHE A 56 -42.65 -16.28 30.03
CA PHE A 56 -43.29 -17.24 29.11
C PHE A 56 -42.29 -18.26 28.59
N HIS A 57 -42.80 -19.39 28.06
CA HIS A 57 -41.97 -20.45 27.47
C HIS A 57 -41.46 -20.03 26.09
N VAL A 58 -40.16 -20.22 25.84
CA VAL A 58 -39.53 -19.92 24.54
C VAL A 58 -39.17 -21.21 23.84
N ASP A 59 -39.83 -21.51 22.72
CA ASP A 59 -39.55 -22.71 21.91
C ASP A 59 -38.39 -22.49 20.93
N ILE A 60 -38.28 -21.27 20.38
CA ILE A 60 -37.29 -20.91 19.37
C ILE A 60 -36.59 -19.61 19.76
N CYS A 61 -35.26 -19.62 19.78
CA CYS A 61 -34.46 -18.42 19.97
C CYS A 61 -33.73 -18.04 18.67
N ARG A 62 -33.29 -16.78 18.58
CA ARG A 62 -32.57 -16.24 17.42
C ARG A 62 -31.19 -15.76 17.83
N TYR A 63 -30.18 -16.05 17.02
CA TYR A 63 -28.80 -15.65 17.25
C TYR A 63 -28.15 -15.14 15.97
N LYS A 64 -27.13 -14.29 16.11
CA LYS A 64 -26.44 -13.64 14.99
C LYS A 64 -25.46 -14.61 14.36
N ASP A 65 -25.92 -15.35 13.35
CA ASP A 65 -25.12 -16.25 12.52
C ASP A 65 -25.85 -16.53 11.20
N TYR A 66 -25.13 -17.05 10.19
CA TYR A 66 -25.69 -17.46 8.90
C TYR A 66 -25.71 -18.98 8.80
N ARG A 67 -26.74 -19.60 9.39
CA ARG A 67 -26.93 -21.05 9.41
C ARG A 67 -28.32 -21.42 8.92
N GLU A 68 -28.40 -22.63 8.41
CA GLU A 68 -29.64 -23.20 7.94
C GLU A 68 -30.61 -23.46 9.11
N PRO A 69 -31.91 -23.18 8.94
CA PRO A 69 -32.89 -23.30 10.01
C PRO A 69 -33.17 -24.77 10.39
N PRO A 70 -33.77 -25.03 11.56
CA PRO A 70 -33.97 -26.40 12.06
C PRO A 70 -34.91 -27.26 11.22
N TRP A 71 -35.72 -26.66 10.36
CA TRP A 71 -36.64 -27.36 9.44
C TRP A 71 -36.05 -27.60 8.04
N SER A 72 -34.79 -27.21 7.79
CA SER A 72 -34.12 -27.50 6.52
C SER A 72 -33.62 -28.95 6.49
N ALA A 73 -33.20 -29.42 5.31
CA ALA A 73 -32.60 -30.75 5.16
C ALA A 73 -31.25 -30.89 5.89
N THR A 74 -30.56 -29.77 6.16
CA THR A 74 -29.23 -29.70 6.78
C THR A 74 -29.26 -28.69 7.94
N PRO A 75 -29.93 -29.02 9.06
CA PRO A 75 -30.17 -28.08 10.14
C PRO A 75 -28.87 -27.66 10.83
N TYR A 76 -28.75 -26.37 11.14
CA TYR A 76 -27.61 -25.75 11.83
C TYR A 76 -26.27 -25.77 11.07
N GLU A 77 -26.25 -26.24 9.83
CA GLU A 77 -25.06 -26.13 8.97
C GLU A 77 -24.84 -24.70 8.47
N ILE A 78 -23.60 -24.39 8.08
CA ILE A 78 -23.23 -23.08 7.55
C ILE A 78 -23.96 -22.85 6.22
N SER A 79 -24.70 -21.76 6.13
CA SER A 79 -25.45 -21.43 4.92
C SER A 79 -24.55 -20.89 3.80
N LYS A 80 -25.03 -20.90 2.56
CA LYS A 80 -24.35 -20.29 1.40
C LYS A 80 -24.16 -18.78 1.59
N GLU A 81 -25.05 -18.15 2.33
CA GLU A 81 -25.00 -16.71 2.64
C GLU A 81 -23.75 -16.35 3.45
N PHE A 82 -23.35 -17.21 4.38
CA PHE A 82 -22.11 -17.06 5.13
C PHE A 82 -20.91 -16.93 4.19
N TRP A 83 -20.80 -17.85 3.22
CA TRP A 83 -19.71 -17.87 2.26
C TRP A 83 -19.74 -16.66 1.33
N ALA A 84 -20.92 -16.23 0.89
CA ALA A 84 -21.08 -15.02 0.09
C ALA A 84 -20.58 -13.77 0.85
N VAL A 85 -21.00 -13.61 2.11
CA VAL A 85 -20.56 -12.48 2.95
C VAL A 85 -19.05 -12.57 3.24
N LEU A 86 -18.53 -13.77 3.50
CA LEU A 86 -17.09 -13.97 3.74
C LEU A 86 -16.27 -13.61 2.48
N ALA A 87 -16.68 -14.08 1.30
CA ALA A 87 -16.05 -13.73 0.04
C ALA A 87 -16.08 -12.21 -0.21
N ALA A 88 -17.22 -11.55 0.03
CA ALA A 88 -17.34 -10.11 -0.08
C ALA A 88 -16.42 -9.36 0.90
N ARG A 89 -16.25 -9.85 2.13
CA ARG A 89 -15.31 -9.27 3.12
C ARG A 89 -13.88 -9.35 2.62
N LEU A 90 -13.46 -10.49 2.08
CA LEU A 90 -12.12 -10.69 1.55
C LEU A 90 -11.87 -9.81 0.31
N ALA A 91 -12.81 -9.77 -0.62
CA ALA A 91 -12.73 -8.92 -1.81
C ALA A 91 -12.61 -7.43 -1.44
N PHE A 92 -13.40 -6.97 -0.47
CA PHE A 92 -13.32 -5.59 0.02
C PHE A 92 -11.94 -5.28 0.61
N VAL A 93 -11.35 -6.19 1.38
CA VAL A 93 -10.00 -5.99 1.93
C VAL A 93 -8.98 -5.78 0.83
N ILE A 94 -9.02 -6.62 -0.22
CA ILE A 94 -8.09 -6.53 -1.35
C ILE A 94 -8.28 -5.18 -2.06
N VAL A 95 -9.51 -4.85 -2.46
CA VAL A 95 -9.79 -3.60 -3.18
C VAL A 95 -9.40 -2.38 -2.35
N PHE A 96 -9.82 -2.33 -1.08
CA PHE A 96 -9.53 -1.21 -0.20
C PHE A 96 -8.03 -1.04 0.03
N GLN A 97 -7.29 -2.14 0.20
CA GLN A 97 -5.84 -2.09 0.36
C GLN A 97 -5.19 -1.51 -0.90
N ASN A 98 -5.55 -1.99 -2.09
CA ASN A 98 -5.00 -1.51 -3.35
C ASN A 98 -5.32 -0.02 -3.57
N VAL A 99 -6.55 0.42 -3.28
CA VAL A 99 -6.95 1.83 -3.41
C VAL A 99 -6.17 2.71 -2.45
N VAL A 100 -6.04 2.31 -1.18
CA VAL A 100 -5.29 3.10 -0.20
C VAL A 100 -3.80 3.16 -0.55
N MET A 101 -3.20 2.05 -0.99
CA MET A 101 -1.80 2.06 -1.42
C MET A 101 -1.59 2.97 -2.64
N LEU A 102 -2.45 2.87 -3.66
CA LEU A 102 -2.38 3.78 -4.82
C LEU A 102 -2.57 5.25 -4.43
N MET A 103 -3.48 5.56 -3.51
CA MET A 103 -3.68 6.94 -3.06
C MET A 103 -2.47 7.46 -2.29
N SER A 104 -1.83 6.63 -1.47
CA SER A 104 -0.56 6.97 -0.83
C SER A 104 0.53 7.23 -1.87
N ASP A 105 0.69 6.35 -2.86
CA ASP A 105 1.69 6.52 -3.93
C ASP A 105 1.45 7.81 -4.74
N VAL A 106 0.19 8.17 -4.99
CA VAL A 106 -0.19 9.42 -5.66
C VAL A 106 0.16 10.64 -4.79
N VAL A 107 -0.03 10.57 -3.48
CA VAL A 107 0.36 11.66 -2.57
C VAL A 107 1.87 11.83 -2.53
N ASP A 108 2.63 10.74 -2.44
CA ASP A 108 4.09 10.75 -2.47
C ASP A 108 4.61 11.27 -3.84
N TRP A 109 3.87 11.02 -4.92
CA TRP A 109 4.16 11.61 -6.23
C TRP A 109 3.87 13.13 -6.30
N ILE A 110 2.77 13.59 -5.68
CA ILE A 110 2.37 15.00 -5.67
C ILE A 110 3.28 15.85 -4.79
N ILE A 111 3.76 15.30 -3.67
CA ILE A 111 4.70 15.95 -2.76
C ILE A 111 6.08 15.33 -2.97
N PRO A 112 6.85 15.75 -4.00
CA PRO A 112 8.21 15.27 -4.13
C PRO A 112 9.01 15.70 -2.89
N ASP A 113 9.61 14.71 -2.20
CA ASP A 113 10.47 14.88 -1.02
C ASP A 113 11.61 15.89 -1.21
N ILE A 114 11.91 16.27 -2.46
CA ILE A 114 12.93 17.25 -2.82
C ILE A 114 12.23 18.51 -3.35
N PRO A 115 12.21 19.62 -2.58
CA PRO A 115 11.81 20.90 -3.13
C PRO A 115 12.75 21.26 -4.28
N LYS A 116 12.19 21.80 -5.38
CA LYS A 116 12.92 22.19 -6.60
C LYS A 116 14.15 23.06 -6.32
N ASP A 117 14.23 23.69 -5.16
CA ASP A 117 15.33 24.58 -4.75
C ASP A 117 16.70 23.87 -4.61
N ILE A 118 16.73 22.62 -4.10
CA ILE A 118 18.01 21.89 -3.93
C ILE A 118 18.55 21.40 -5.28
N SER A 119 17.66 20.99 -6.19
CA SER A 119 18.06 20.61 -7.56
C SER A 119 18.69 21.77 -8.32
N LEU A 120 18.24 23.01 -8.04
CA LEU A 120 18.71 24.22 -8.70
C LEU A 120 20.08 24.67 -8.13
N GLN A 121 20.29 24.53 -6.82
CA GLN A 121 21.62 24.74 -6.20
C GLN A 121 22.64 23.70 -6.67
N ILE A 122 22.29 22.41 -6.71
CA ILE A 122 23.19 21.34 -7.19
C ILE A 122 23.50 21.51 -8.69
N HIS A 123 22.54 21.96 -9.50
CA HIS A 123 22.78 22.22 -10.92
C HIS A 123 23.68 23.45 -11.12
N LYS A 124 23.51 24.51 -10.32
CA LYS A 124 24.40 25.68 -10.32
C LYS A 124 25.83 25.32 -9.91
N GLU A 125 26.00 24.50 -8.87
CA GLU A 125 27.33 24.04 -8.44
C GLU A 125 28.02 23.19 -9.53
N LYS A 126 27.29 22.31 -10.21
CA LYS A 126 27.83 21.52 -11.33
C LYS A 126 28.25 22.38 -12.52
N ILE A 127 27.47 23.40 -12.88
CA ILE A 127 27.81 24.33 -13.97
C ILE A 127 29.04 25.16 -13.61
N LEU A 128 29.13 25.65 -12.37
CA LEU A 128 30.27 26.45 -11.91
C LEU A 128 31.54 25.61 -11.85
N MET A 129 31.47 24.37 -11.39
CA MET A 129 32.60 23.43 -11.40
C MET A 129 33.08 23.16 -12.84
N MET A 130 32.17 22.90 -13.78
CA MET A 130 32.52 22.67 -15.19
C MET A 130 33.19 23.90 -15.83
N ASP A 131 32.71 25.11 -15.52
CA ASP A 131 33.29 26.36 -16.03
C ASP A 131 34.73 26.59 -15.51
N LEU A 132 34.99 26.23 -14.24
CA LEU A 132 36.34 26.26 -13.69
C LEU A 132 37.28 25.26 -14.38
N PHE A 133 36.83 24.01 -14.60
CA PHE A 133 37.61 23.02 -15.35
C PHE A 133 37.92 23.46 -16.79
N MET A 134 36.94 24.02 -17.51
CA MET A 134 37.11 24.53 -18.87
C MET A 134 38.11 25.69 -18.94
N LYS A 135 38.12 26.58 -17.95
CA LYS A 135 39.12 27.66 -17.85
C LYS A 135 40.51 27.13 -17.56
N GLU A 136 40.64 26.15 -16.69
CA GLU A 136 41.93 25.54 -16.38
C GLU A 136 42.52 24.84 -17.62
N GLU A 137 41.72 24.10 -18.38
CA GLU A 137 42.17 23.52 -19.66
C GLU A 137 42.54 24.58 -20.69
N GLN A 138 41.77 25.68 -20.82
CA GLN A 138 42.10 26.78 -21.73
C GLN A 138 43.37 27.53 -21.33
N VAL A 139 43.60 27.71 -20.02
CA VAL A 139 44.85 28.30 -19.52
C VAL A 139 46.01 27.34 -19.78
N LYS A 140 45.85 26.04 -19.57
CA LYS A 140 46.87 25.04 -19.86
C LYS A 140 47.23 24.99 -21.35
N THR A 141 46.23 24.98 -22.25
CA THR A 141 46.47 25.03 -23.71
C THR A 141 47.09 26.35 -24.16
N ARG A 142 46.65 27.51 -23.64
CA ARG A 142 47.27 28.81 -23.95
C ARG A 142 48.70 28.93 -23.43
N THR A 143 49.01 28.33 -22.28
CA THR A 143 50.36 28.34 -21.71
C THR A 143 51.27 27.37 -22.47
N GLU A 144 50.75 26.22 -22.94
CA GLU A 144 51.46 25.30 -23.83
C GLU A 144 51.73 25.92 -25.21
N ASP A 145 50.82 26.73 -25.77
CA ASP A 145 51.04 27.46 -27.02
C ASP A 145 51.98 28.66 -26.83
N SER A 146 51.88 29.40 -25.71
CA SER A 146 52.81 30.49 -25.40
C SER A 146 54.24 30.00 -25.13
N CYS A 147 54.41 28.77 -24.60
CA CYS A 147 55.71 28.10 -24.49
C CYS A 147 56.24 27.59 -25.85
N LYS A 148 55.38 27.36 -26.85
CA LYS A 148 55.80 27.01 -28.21
C LYS A 148 56.17 28.22 -29.06
N GLU A 149 55.64 29.41 -28.78
CA GLU A 149 55.94 30.64 -29.54
C GLU A 149 57.24 31.36 -29.11
N THR A 150 57.86 31.01 -27.98
CA THR A 150 59.16 31.59 -27.55
C THR A 150 60.36 30.74 -27.96
N SER A 151 60.52 30.50 -29.27
CA SER A 151 61.77 29.98 -29.84
C SER A 151 61.94 30.43 -31.31
N PRO A 152 62.68 31.52 -31.59
CA PRO A 152 63.26 31.75 -32.91
C PRO A 152 64.51 30.89 -33.07
N SER A 153 64.60 30.25 -34.22
CA SER A 153 65.74 29.48 -34.71
C SER A 153 67.09 30.21 -34.64
N SER A 154 68.10 29.55 -34.06
CA SER A 154 69.48 29.62 -34.57
C SER A 154 70.27 28.35 -34.25
N LEU A 155 70.83 27.76 -35.32
CA LEU A 155 71.74 26.63 -35.40
C LEU A 155 72.95 26.74 -34.44
N THR A 156 73.41 25.62 -33.85
CA THR A 156 74.76 24.99 -34.06
C THR A 156 75.21 24.13 -32.84
N ARG A 157 75.30 22.80 -33.06
CA ARG A 157 76.33 21.83 -32.62
C ARG A 157 76.71 21.63 -31.13
N SER A 158 76.50 20.36 -30.72
CA SER A 158 77.35 19.44 -29.92
C SER A 158 77.12 19.17 -28.42
N ARG A 159 77.00 17.85 -28.18
CA ARG A 159 77.52 17.00 -27.09
C ARG A 159 76.70 16.81 -25.80
N SER A 160 76.00 15.66 -25.78
CA SER A 160 75.94 14.61 -24.74
C SER A 160 76.16 14.94 -23.26
N VAL A 161 75.23 14.52 -22.39
CA VAL A 161 75.37 13.43 -21.37
C VAL A 161 74.31 13.57 -20.25
N SER A 162 73.53 12.49 -20.07
CA SER A 162 72.96 11.86 -18.86
C SER A 162 72.01 12.55 -17.86
N HIS A 163 70.86 11.87 -17.67
CA HIS A 163 70.13 11.50 -16.42
C HIS A 163 69.85 12.61 -15.37
N THR A 164 68.64 12.75 -14.81
CA THR A 164 68.03 11.80 -13.85
C THR A 164 66.59 12.21 -13.53
N ALA A 165 65.77 11.23 -13.13
CA ALA A 165 64.34 11.28 -12.85
C ALA A 165 63.89 12.06 -11.60
N CYS A 166 62.63 12.51 -11.59
CA CYS A 166 61.70 12.48 -10.43
C CYS A 166 60.27 12.62 -10.97
N LYS A 167 59.50 11.53 -11.10
CA LYS A 167 58.60 10.89 -10.10
C LYS A 167 57.34 11.71 -9.78
N ASN A 168 56.23 11.16 -10.27
CA ASN A 168 54.84 11.51 -10.00
C ASN A 168 54.47 11.20 -8.54
N TYR A 169 53.61 12.06 -7.97
CA TYR A 169 52.47 11.65 -7.15
C TYR A 169 51.27 12.45 -7.64
#